data_AF-A0A2B5K7X8-F1
#
_entry.id   AF-A0A2B5K7X8-F1
#
_cell.length_a   1.000
_cell.length_b   1.000
_cell.length_c   1.000
_cell.angle_alpha   90.00
_cell.angle_beta   90.00
_cell.angle_gamma   90.00
#
_symmetry.space_group_name_H-M   'P 1'
#
loop_
_entity.id
_entity.type
_entity.pdbx_description
1 polymer ?
#
loop_
_entity_poly.entity_id
_entity_poly.type
_entity_poly.pdbx_seq_one_letter_code
_entity_poly.pdbx_strand_id
1 'polypeptide(L)' 'MKITLASFFHLVLWSGFSAVLLLSSRDKLHYKIFLFLIFLYLAYVIAYVILSARRKAMLLTCTNSMIFLIIYFCF' A
#
# COMPACT_ATOMS: atom_id res chain seq x y z
N MET A 1 1.94 10.71 -16.52
CA MET A 1 1.97 9.27 -16.86
C MET A 1 2.64 8.41 -15.78
N LYS A 2 3.90 8.63 -15.40
CA LYS A 2 4.60 7.76 -14.40
C LYS A 2 3.92 7.70 -13.02
N ILE A 3 3.45 8.84 -12.51
CA ILE A 3 2.72 8.91 -11.23
C ILE A 3 1.42 8.09 -11.31
N THR A 4 0.63 8.32 -12.36
CA THR A 4 -0.62 7.57 -12.61
C THR A 4 -0.39 6.07 -12.71
N LEU A 5 0.69 5.64 -13.39
CA LEU A 5 1.06 4.23 -13.48
C LEU A 5 1.40 3.65 -12.10
N ALA A 6 2.21 4.35 -11.30
CA ALA A 6 2.53 3.93 -9.94
C ALA A 6 1.28 3.85 -9.05
N SER A 7 0.36 4.81 -9.17
CA SER A 7 -0.93 4.78 -8.47
C SER A 7 -1.80 3.58 -8.87
N PHE A 8 -1.78 3.17 -10.14
CA PHE A 8 -2.48 1.97 -10.58
C PHE A 8 -1.90 0.70 -9.95
N PHE A 9 -0.57 0.57 -9.90
CA PHE A 9 0.07 -0.55 -9.21
C PHE A 9 -0.24 -0.55 -7.71
N HIS A 10 -0.30 0.61 -7.06
CA HIS A 10 -0.73 0.70 -5.67
C HIS A 10 -2.17 0.21 -5.49
N LEU A 11 -3.10 0.50 -6.41
CA LEU A 11 -4.47 -0.04 -6.32
C LEU A 11 -4.49 -1.57 -6.35
N VAL A 12 -3.74 -2.19 -7.27
CA VAL A 12 -3.61 -3.65 -7.34
C VAL A 12 -2.97 -4.23 -6.07
N LEU A 13 -1.98 -3.53 -5.53
CA LEU A 13 -1.29 -3.96 -4.32
C LEU A 13 -2.19 -3.87 -3.09
N TRP A 14 -2.98 -2.80 -2.96
CA TRP A 14 -3.95 -2.63 -1.87
C TRP A 14 -5.13 -3.59 -1.97
N SER A 15 -5.60 -3.92 -3.18
CA SER A 15 -6.64 -4.95 -3.34
C SER A 15 -6.13 -6.33 -2.92
N GLY A 16 -4.87 -6.66 -3.25
CA GLY A 16 -4.20 -7.86 -2.75
C GLY A 16 -4.07 -7.86 -1.22
N PHE A 17 -3.67 -6.74 -0.62
CA PHE A 17 -3.62 -6.58 0.83
C PHE A 17 -4.98 -6.83 1.49
N SER A 18 -6.06 -6.24 0.96
CA SER A 18 -7.42 -6.46 1.47
C SER A 18 -7.85 -7.92 1.40
N ALA A 19 -7.51 -8.63 0.31
CA ALA A 19 -7.77 -10.06 0.20
C ALA A 19 -7.04 -10.85 1.29
N VAL A 20 -5.74 -10.61 1.47
CA VAL A 20 -4.95 -11.30 2.51
C VAL A 20 -5.47 -10.96 3.91
N LEU A 21 -5.85 -9.69 4.15
CA LEU A 21 -6.41 -9.26 5.42
C LEU A 21 -7.74 -9.95 5.75
N LEU A 22 -8.58 -10.17 4.74
CA LEU A 22 -9.83 -10.93 4.86
C LEU A 22 -9.56 -12.40 5.24
N LEU A 23 -8.59 -13.03 4.56
CA LEU A 23 -8.13 -14.39 4.86
C LEU A 23 -7.52 -14.51 6.28
N SER A 24 -6.82 -13.47 6.71
CA SER A 24 -6.17 -13.32 8.02
C SER A 24 -7.14 -12.91 9.15
N SER A 25 -8.46 -13.07 8.97
CA SER A 25 -9.47 -12.62 9.93
C SER A 25 -9.20 -13.06 11.39
N ARG A 26 -8.70 -14.30 11.59
CA ARG A 26 -8.41 -14.89 12.90
C ARG A 26 -7.05 -14.54 13.49
N ASP A 27 -6.18 -13.86 12.76
CA ASP A 27 -4.82 -13.56 13.24
C ASP A 27 -4.80 -12.42 14.26
N LYS A 28 -3.82 -12.49 15.16
CA LYS A 28 -3.58 -11.41 16.14
C LYS A 28 -3.23 -10.11 15.43
N LEU A 29 -3.65 -8.99 16.02
CA LEU A 29 -3.48 -7.65 15.46
C LEU A 29 -2.01 -7.33 15.10
N HIS A 30 -1.04 -7.77 15.91
CA HIS A 30 0.38 -7.55 15.63
C HIS A 30 0.83 -8.14 14.28
N TYR A 31 0.33 -9.32 13.89
CA TYR A 31 0.65 -9.91 12.59
C TYR A 31 0.07 -9.09 11.43
N LYS A 32 -1.12 -8.53 11.61
CA LYS A 32 -1.76 -7.64 10.62
C LYS A 32 -0.97 -6.34 10.43
N ILE A 33 -0.39 -5.80 11.50
CA ILE A 33 0.52 -4.64 11.42
C ILE A 33 1.78 -5.00 10.62
N PHE A 34 2.43 -6.12 10.92
CA PHE A 34 3.62 -6.55 10.17
C PHE A 34 3.30 -6.79 8.69
N LEU A 35 2.16 -7.40 8.40
CA LEU A 35 1.68 -7.59 7.04
C LEU A 35 1.50 -6.25 6.33
N PHE A 36 0.88 -5.26 6.97
CA PHE A 36 0.73 -3.92 6.41
C PHE A 36 2.09 -3.26 6.11
N LEU A 37 3.07 -3.38 7.01
CA LEU A 37 4.43 -2.85 6.80
C LEU A 37 5.13 -3.49 5.59
N ILE A 38 4.95 -4.79 5.37
CA ILE A 38 5.49 -5.49 4.20
C ILE A 38 4.89 -4.94 2.90
N PHE A 39 3.55 -4.79 2.85
CA PHE A 39 2.87 -4.22 1.68
C PHE A 39 3.23 -2.75 1.46
N LEU A 40 3.35 -1.96 2.53
CA LEU A 40 3.78 -0.56 2.46
C LEU A 40 5.19 -0.43 1.89
N TYR A 41 6.12 -1.30 2.32
CA TYR A 41 7.47 -1.34 1.76
C TYR A 41 7.45 -1.72 0.28
N LEU A 42 6.67 -2.74 -0.11
CA LEU A 42 6.54 -3.16 -1.50
C LEU A 42 5.98 -2.03 -2.39
N ALA A 43 4.98 -1.31 -1.89
CA ALA A 43 4.41 -0.14 -2.55
C ALA A 43 5.44 0.98 -2.76
N TYR A 44 6.31 1.21 -1.77
CA TYR A 44 7.43 2.15 -1.89
C TYR A 44 8.43 1.72 -2.95
N VAL A 45 8.83 0.44 -2.97
CA VAL A 45 9.79 -0.09 -3.95
C VAL A 45 9.25 0.08 -5.37
N ILE A 46 7.98 -0.26 -5.61
CA ILE A 46 7.33 -0.09 -6.91
C ILE A 46 7.31 1.39 -7.33
N ALA A 47 6.93 2.28 -6.41
CA ALA A 47 6.93 3.72 -6.67
C ALA A 47 8.34 4.24 -6.97
N TYR A 48 9.36 3.75 -6.25
CA TYR A 48 10.75 4.15 -6.44
C TYR A 48 11.29 3.70 -7.79
N VAL A 49 11.01 2.46 -8.22
CA VAL A 49 11.42 1.94 -9.54
C VAL A 49 10.79 2.74 -10.67
N ILE A 50 9.51 3.11 -10.58
CA ILE A 50 8.81 3.84 -11.64
C ILE A 50 9.18 5.33 -11.68
N LEU A 51 9.25 5.99 -10.52
CA LEU A 51 9.47 7.44 -10.45
C LEU A 51 10.95 7.84 -10.41
N SER A 52 11.86 6.90 -10.11
CA SER A 52 13.31 7.08 -9.91
C SER A 52 13.72 8.19 -8.93
N ALA A 53 12.75 8.79 -8.21
CA ALA A 53 12.94 9.90 -7.30
C ALA A 53 12.46 9.54 -5.89
N ARG A 54 13.38 9.45 -4.93
CA ARG A 54 13.11 8.99 -3.55
C ARG A 54 12.01 9.81 -2.86
N ARG A 55 12.09 11.15 -2.90
CA ARG A 55 11.11 12.03 -2.24
C ARG A 55 9.70 11.87 -2.82
N LYS A 56 9.58 11.82 -4.15
CA LYS A 56 8.28 11.67 -4.83
C LYS A 56 7.67 10.30 -4.59
N ALA A 57 8.48 9.23 -4.64
CA ALA A 57 8.03 7.88 -4.34
C ALA A 57 7.53 7.73 -2.90
N MET A 58 8.25 8.31 -1.94
CA MET A 58 7.85 8.28 -0.53
C MET A 58 6.55 9.06 -0.28
N LEU A 59 6.44 10.27 -0.83
CA LEU A 59 5.21 11.06 -0.72
C LEU A 59 4.01 10.35 -1.34
N LEU A 60 4.15 9.80 -2.55
CA LEU A 60 3.08 9.08 -3.23
C LEU A 60 2.63 7.83 -2.46
N THR A 61 3.58 7.06 -1.94
CA THR A 61 3.26 5.85 -1.17
C THR A 61 2.56 6.21 0.14
N CYS A 62 3.03 7.24 0.83
CA CYS A 62 2.44 7.70 2.09
C CYS A 62 1.00 8.20 1.87
N THR A 63 0.78 9.09 0.90
CA THR A 63 -0.57 9.60 0.61
C THR A 63 -1.53 8.49 0.20
N ASN A 64 -1.09 7.56 -0.65
CA ASN A 64 -1.94 6.47 -1.12
C ASN A 64 -2.28 5.48 0.01
N SER A 65 -1.32 5.19 0.89
CA SER A 65 -1.55 4.36 2.08
C SER A 65 -2.53 4.99 3.08
N MET A 66 -2.44 6.31 3.28
CA MET A 66 -3.38 7.04 4.14
C MET A 66 -4.80 7.00 3.58
N ILE A 67 -4.95 7.21 2.26
CA ILE A 67 -6.24 7.10 1.58
C ILE A 67 -6.83 5.69 1.76
N PHE A 68 -6.01 4.65 1.56
CA PHE A 68 -6.44 3.27 1.75
C PHE A 68 -6.93 3.02 3.19
N LEU A 69 -6.18 3.46 4.20
CA LEU A 69 -6.56 3.30 5.60
C LEU A 69 -7.85 4.05 5.95
N ILE A 70 -8.04 5.27 5.44
CA ILE A 70 -9.27 6.04 5.62
C ILE A 70 -10.46 5.28 5.03
N ILE A 71 -10.33 4.76 3.80
CA ILE A 71 -11.38 3.99 3.16
C ILE A 71 -11.69 2.73 3.97
N TYR A 72 -10.67 1.98 4.38
CA TYR A 72 -10.82 0.74 5.14
C TYR A 72 -11.46 0.93 6.52
N PHE A 73 -11.26 2.09 7.17
CA PHE A 73 -11.86 2.37 8.47
C PHE A 73 -13.28 2.96 8.36
N CYS A 74 -13.59 3.62 7.23
CA CYS A 74 -14.86 4.29 7.01
C CYS A 74 -15.95 3.37 6.42
N PHE A 75 -15.55 2.32 5.69
CA PHE A 75 -16.43 1.36 5.02
C PHE A 75 -16.08 -0.08 5.43
#